data_AF-A0A831SM24-F1
#
_entry.id   AF-A0A831SM24-F1
#
_cell.length_a   1.000
_cell.length_b   1.000
_cell.length_c   1.000
_cell.angle_alpha   90.00
_cell.angle_beta   90.00
_cell.angle_gamma   90.00
#
_symmetry.space_group_name_H-M   'P 1'
#
loop_
_entity.id
_entity.type
_entity.pdbx_description
1 polymer ?
#
loop_
_entity_poly.entity_id
_entity_poly.type
_entity_poly.pdbx_seq_one_letter_code
_entity_poly.pdbx_strand_id
1 'polypeptide(L)' 'MIGYYPVNTIVKLNTQEIAKVVKVTSNAIFRPEIVLLNDKDGNKLDVPVYIKLSEHPELSIDEIIKIEE' A
#
# COMPACT_ATOMS: atom_id res chain seq x y z
N MET A 1 -11.39 13.68 2.18
CA MET A 1 -11.82 12.76 3.25
C MET A 1 -10.59 11.97 3.67
N ILE A 2 -10.19 12.02 4.93
CA ILE A 2 -8.95 11.39 5.41
C ILE A 2 -9.30 9.92 5.71
N GLY A 3 -8.91 9.01 4.82
CA GLY A 3 -9.18 7.57 4.97
C GLY A 3 -8.16 6.90 5.88
N TYR A 4 -8.63 6.14 6.86
CA TYR A 4 -7.79 5.15 7.53
C TYR A 4 -7.62 3.94 6.60
N TYR A 5 -6.40 3.41 6.51
CA TYR A 5 -6.09 2.24 5.69
C TYR A 5 -5.90 1.01 6.59
N PRO A 6 -6.95 0.21 6.86
CA PRO A 6 -6.84 -0.94 7.74
C PRO A 6 -5.94 -2.02 7.13
N VAL A 7 -5.42 -2.90 8.00
CA VAL A 7 -4.66 -4.08 7.57
C VAL A 7 -5.51 -4.94 6.62
N ASN A 8 -4.84 -5.59 5.65
CA ASN A 8 -5.41 -6.34 4.53
C ASN A 8 -6.16 -5.53 3.47
N THR A 9 -6.17 -4.20 3.55
CA THR A 9 -6.67 -3.37 2.46
C THR A 9 -5.71 -3.44 1.26
N ILE A 10 -6.25 -3.65 0.06
CA ILE A 10 -5.50 -3.48 -1.18
C ILE A 10 -5.56 -2.02 -1.59
N VAL A 11 -4.41 -1.46 -1.90
CA VAL A 11 -4.24 -0.06 -2.25
C VAL A 11 -3.38 0.04 -3.50
N LYS A 12 -3.59 1.11 -4.25
CA LYS A 12 -2.68 1.52 -5.32
C LYS A 12 -1.88 2.72 -4.87
N LEU A 13 -0.59 2.68 -5.18
CA LEU A 13 0.32 3.79 -4.90
C LEU A 13 0.30 4.81 -6.03
N ASN A 14 0.80 6.02 -5.76
CA ASN A 14 1.01 7.08 -6.75
C ASN A 14 1.95 6.67 -7.91
N THR A 15 2.73 5.60 -7.72
CA THR A 15 3.58 4.95 -8.72
C THR A 15 2.84 3.93 -9.59
N GLN A 16 1.52 3.77 -9.41
CA GLN A 16 0.65 2.76 -10.02
C GLN A 16 0.86 1.32 -9.53
N GLU A 17 1.81 1.10 -8.63
CA GLU A 17 2.03 -0.19 -7.99
C GLU A 17 0.82 -0.59 -7.15
N ILE A 18 0.51 -1.88 -7.11
CA ILE A 18 -0.54 -2.44 -6.24
C ILE A 18 0.10 -3.03 -5.02
N ALA A 19 -0.42 -2.70 -3.84
CA ALA A 19 0.10 -3.15 -2.58
C ALA A 19 -1.02 -3.59 -1.63
N LYS A 20 -0.67 -4.35 -0.61
CA LYS A 20 -1.54 -4.68 0.51
C LYS A 20 -0.99 -4.09 1.79
N VAL A 21 -1.85 -3.45 2.57
CA VAL A 21 -1.49 -2.96 3.92
C VAL A 21 -1.29 -4.15 4.85
N VAL A 22 -0.09 -4.27 5.43
CA VAL A 22 0.24 -5.36 6.35
C VAL A 22 0.35 -4.90 7.79
N LYS A 23 0.63 -3.62 8.03
CA LYS A 23 0.75 -3.07 9.38
C LYS A 23 0.42 -1.58 9.41
N VAL A 24 -0.31 -1.18 10.44
CA VAL A 24 -0.61 0.22 10.75
C VAL A 24 -0.06 0.50 12.14
N THR A 25 0.75 1.55 12.28
CA THR A 25 1.28 1.96 13.58
C THR A 25 0.47 3.14 14.11
N SER A 26 0.11 3.13 15.39
CA SER A 26 -0.75 4.16 16.01
C SER A 26 -0.23 5.59 15.84
N ASN A 27 1.10 5.76 15.78
CA ASN A 27 1.75 7.06 15.58
C ASN A 27 1.82 7.51 14.12
N ALA A 28 1.49 6.63 13.16
CA ALA A 28 1.67 6.84 11.72
C ALA A 28 0.56 6.19 10.90
N ILE A 29 -0.69 6.43 11.30
CA ILE A 29 -1.90 5.83 10.69
C ILE A 29 -2.03 6.11 9.18
N PHE A 30 -1.43 7.20 8.68
CA PHE A 30 -1.44 7.60 7.26
C PHE A 30 -0.25 7.08 6.46
N ARG A 31 0.72 6.45 7.13
CA ARG A 31 1.95 5.92 6.53
C ARG A 31 2.14 4.46 6.97
N PRO A 32 1.23 3.55 6.58
CA PRO A 32 1.33 2.15 6.95
C PRO A 32 2.55 1.45 6.33
N GLU A 33 2.84 0.25 6.82
CA GLU A 33 3.70 -0.70 6.13
C GLU A 33 2.87 -1.54 5.17
N ILE A 34 3.37 -1.71 3.96
CA ILE A 34 2.70 -2.40 2.85
C ILE A 34 3.58 -3.53 2.31
N VAL A 35 2.98 -4.48 1.63
CA VAL A 35 3.66 -5.44 0.77
C VAL A 35 3.23 -5.20 -0.67
N LEU A 36 4.17 -5.00 -1.59
CA LEU A 36 3.87 -4.88 -3.01
C LEU A 36 3.38 -6.23 -3.55
N LEU A 37 2.31 -6.17 -4.34
CA LEU A 37 1.74 -7.30 -5.07
C LEU A 37 2.14 -7.23 -6.54
N ASN A 38 2.07 -6.02 -7.11
CA ASN A 38 2.45 -5.76 -8.50
C ASN A 38 3.45 -4.61 -8.58
N ASP A 39 4.34 -4.68 -9.55
CA ASP A 39 5.21 -3.56 -9.94
C ASP A 39 4.44 -2.46 -10.68
N LYS A 40 5.15 -1.38 -11.03
CA LYS A 40 4.62 -0.24 -11.79
C LYS A 40 4.14 -0.59 -13.20
N ASP A 41 4.59 -1.71 -13.76
CA ASP A 41 4.23 -2.20 -15.10
C ASP A 41 3.06 -3.21 -15.03
N GLY A 42 2.55 -3.48 -13.82
CA GLY A 42 1.41 -4.37 -13.56
C GLY A 42 1.78 -5.85 -13.43
N ASN A 43 3.08 -6.18 -13.43
CA ASN A 43 3.52 -7.56 -13.26
C ASN A 43 3.48 -7.95 -11.79
N LYS A 44 3.05 -9.18 -11.51
CA LYS A 44 3.15 -9.73 -10.16
C LYS A 44 4.61 -9.89 -9.76
N LEU A 45 4.93 -9.52 -8.53
CA LEU A 45 6.24 -9.73 -7.97
C LEU A 45 6.38 -11.19 -7.51
N ASP A 46 7.42 -11.88 -7.96
CA ASP A 46 7.72 -13.26 -7.54
C ASP A 46 8.11 -13.35 -6.05
N VAL A 47 8.63 -12.24 -5.50
CA VAL A 47 9.04 -12.12 -4.10
C VAL A 47 8.28 -11.00 -3.41
N PRO A 48 7.86 -11.18 -2.15
CA PRO A 48 7.17 -10.13 -1.42
C PRO A 48 8.14 -8.99 -1.08
N VAL A 49 7.83 -7.79 -1.56
CA VAL A 49 8.60 -6.57 -1.24
C VAL A 49 7.85 -5.78 -0.16
N TYR A 50 8.44 -5.69 1.03
CA TYR A 50 7.88 -4.95 2.15
C TYR A 50 8.41 -3.51 2.15
N ILE A 51 7.50 -2.54 2.26
CA ILE A 51 7.83 -1.11 2.25
C ILE A 51 7.17 -0.45 3.45
N LYS A 52 7.94 0.36 4.20
CA LYS A 52 7.40 1.26 5.20
C LYS A 52 7.19 2.63 4.57
N LEU A 53 5.94 3.04 4.37
CA LEU A 53 5.66 4.35 3.74
C LEU A 53 6.18 5.53 4.57
N SER A 54 6.48 5.34 5.85
CA SER A 54 7.13 6.34 6.70
C SER A 54 8.58 6.62 6.32
N GLU A 55 9.28 5.66 5.70
CA GLU A 55 10.67 5.78 5.25
C GLU A 55 10.77 6.30 3.80
N HIS A 56 9.63 6.37 3.09
CA HIS A 56 9.51 6.75 1.68
C HIS A 56 8.47 7.88 1.49
N PRO A 57 8.82 9.14 1.79
CA PRO A 57 7.88 10.26 1.72
C PRO A 57 7.29 10.50 0.32
N GLU A 58 8.01 10.09 -0.73
CA GLU A 58 7.62 10.17 -2.13
C GLU A 58 6.51 9.19 -2.53
N LEU A 59 6.36 8.08 -1.79
CA LEU A 59 5.33 7.08 -2.03
C LEU A 59 4.07 7.45 -1.26
N SER A 60 2.90 7.42 -1.89
CA SER A 60 1.62 7.70 -1.24
C SER A 60 0.53 6.79 -1.79
N ILE A 61 -0.53 6.59 -0.99
CA ILE A 61 -1.69 5.79 -1.40
C ILE A 61 -2.65 6.72 -2.16
N ASP A 62 -2.91 6.39 -3.42
CA ASP A 62 -3.81 7.14 -4.30
C ASP A 62 -5.25 6.63 -4.16
N GLU A 63 -5.44 5.32 -4.17
CA GLU A 63 -6.76 4.70 -4.13
C GLU A 63 -6.79 3.38 -3.34
N ILE A 64 -7.94 3.11 -2.71
CA ILE A 64 -8.25 1.81 -2.12
C ILE A 64 -8.93 0.98 -3.21
N ILE A 65 -8.35 -0.19 -3.52
CA ILE A 65 -8.95 -1.14 -4.43
C ILE A 65 -9.97 -1.95 -3.65
N LYS A 66 -11.25 -1.74 -3.94
CA LYS A 66 -12.31 -2.61 -3.47
C LYS A 66 -12.22 -3.91 -4.27
N ILE A 67 -11.98 -5.01 -3.58
CA ILE A 67 -12.20 -6.33 -4.15
C ILE A 67 -13.70 -6.59 -3.99
N GLU A 68 -14.46 -6.56 -5.08
CA GLU A 68 -15.81 -7.12 -5.07
C GLU A 68 -15.66 -8.65 -4.98
N GLU A 69 -16.26 -9.26 -3.95
CA GLU A 69 -16.35 -10.71 -3.76
C GLU A 69 -17.31 -11.36 -4.77
#